data_AF-A0A535SNX6-F1
#
_entry.id   AF-A0A535SNX6-F1
#
_cell.length_a   1.000
_cell.length_b   1.000
_cell.length_c   1.000
_cell.angle_alpha   90.00
_cell.angle_beta   90.00
_cell.angle_gamma   90.00
#
_symmetry.space_group_name_H-M   'P 1'
#
loop_
_entity.id
_entity.type
_entity.pdbx_description
1 polymer ?
#
loop_
_entity_poly.entity_id
_entity_poly.type
_entity_poly.pdbx_seq_one_letter_code
_entity_poly.pdbx_strand_id
1 'polypeptide(L)'
;MTIGGDPDRHRSRLAGLAAVGDEGYLLLASGRVEDFGRKRFRQPTTQKTCHSNRAMGYDPPAVRRRIYPFVVVSAIGLVILTSTLLVLSNPSAGSLRSLSLGLRAAASSPPRLDNQTHLYVLDGWGGVHPVGASRPLTTSASWPTRDIAFSLALFPDGSGGYVMDGWGGLHPVGSAPAVDSHVYWPGWIGAREIVMAPWSSSLNPAGYLLDADGGIHPFGGATPVTGNAIWQSKGIARALVLTPDSTPQSVSGYTLDGYGGVHAFGGARPVVGAAHWSDDVARGVVLTDGLNGLFVQGYTLDYSGGIHPFGGARAVQISAHWPDQDMADSLVAWTAAPAGSPGGWVLDRHGDVHAWGSAPAVAPSKTWPGWDIARGLAGAGSGGGSTERTILDAQPISDGWGTYYNQRDMRWASASVGAATFPVWQIGCLLSDLAMVYSHFGFRSVTPGTIAAHTEWFNGNGAIFNSALKVPGHTTVIVENPDLAWIQAQVAAGHPVVVGMNLPTGSTHFVTLTGLNGASDFWTDDPWEQNAMHVTFSGDWVTRGPIYEAIAFI
;
A
#
# COMPACT_ATOMS: atom_id res chain seq x y z
N MET A 1 -10.47 -69.95 -33.11
CA MET A 1 -9.12 -69.79 -33.70
C MET A 1 -8.16 -69.59 -32.53
N THR A 2 -7.22 -70.51 -32.42
CA THR A 2 -6.41 -70.84 -31.24
C THR A 2 -5.00 -70.24 -31.37
N ILE A 3 -4.46 -69.77 -30.23
CA ILE A 3 -3.11 -70.02 -29.67
C ILE A 3 -1.84 -69.46 -30.36
N GLY A 4 -0.97 -68.85 -29.52
CA GLY A 4 0.50 -68.98 -29.52
C GLY A 4 1.25 -67.65 -29.69
N GLY A 5 2.27 -67.26 -28.90
CA GLY A 5 3.01 -67.91 -27.82
C GLY A 5 4.09 -66.98 -27.20
N ASP A 6 4.48 -67.37 -25.98
CA ASP A 6 5.55 -66.99 -25.00
C ASP A 6 7.00 -66.85 -25.58
N PRO A 7 8.14 -66.69 -24.82
CA PRO A 7 8.48 -66.28 -23.41
C PRO A 7 9.66 -65.25 -23.32
N ASP A 8 10.05 -64.67 -22.17
CA ASP A 8 11.00 -65.17 -21.12
C ASP A 8 10.93 -64.21 -19.89
N ARG A 9 10.71 -64.57 -18.61
CA ARG A 9 11.32 -65.48 -17.59
C ARG A 9 12.72 -65.11 -17.07
N HIS A 10 12.77 -64.66 -15.80
CA HIS A 10 13.65 -65.13 -14.69
C HIS A 10 13.22 -64.39 -13.37
N ARG A 11 12.44 -64.98 -12.44
CA ARG A 11 12.78 -65.70 -11.17
C ARG A 11 13.89 -65.00 -10.34
N SER A 12 13.74 -64.65 -9.05
CA SER A 12 13.42 -65.49 -7.85
C SER A 12 13.12 -64.61 -6.61
N ARG A 13 12.05 -64.83 -5.80
CA ARG A 13 12.00 -65.49 -4.45
C ARG A 13 12.84 -64.80 -3.35
N LEU A 14 12.32 -64.35 -2.18
CA LEU A 14 11.63 -65.07 -1.09
C LEU A 14 10.97 -64.11 -0.07
N ALA A 15 9.99 -64.63 0.68
CA ALA A 15 9.21 -63.99 1.73
C ALA A 15 9.89 -63.96 3.11
N GLY A 16 9.42 -63.09 4.03
CA GLY A 16 9.69 -63.21 5.47
C GLY A 16 9.21 -62.07 6.37
N LEU A 17 8.06 -62.30 7.02
CA LEU A 17 7.61 -61.88 8.36
C LEU A 17 7.49 -60.39 8.79
N ALA A 18 6.35 -60.14 9.45
CA ALA A 18 5.99 -58.95 10.20
C ALA A 18 6.79 -58.79 11.50
N ALA A 19 7.06 -57.53 11.88
CA ALA A 19 7.21 -57.09 13.26
C ALA A 19 6.86 -55.60 13.37
N VAL A 20 6.01 -55.30 14.35
CA VAL A 20 5.59 -53.98 14.83
C VAL A 20 6.77 -53.30 15.53
N GLY A 21 6.91 -51.99 15.35
CA GLY A 21 7.80 -51.13 16.14
C GLY A 21 7.51 -49.67 15.83
N ASP A 22 7.04 -48.95 16.86
CA ASP A 22 6.81 -47.50 16.92
C ASP A 22 8.03 -46.70 16.42
N GLU A 23 7.75 -45.59 15.71
CA GLU A 23 8.36 -44.25 15.83
C GLU A 23 7.98 -43.44 14.57
N GLY A 24 6.90 -42.67 14.68
CA GLY A 24 6.45 -41.76 13.62
C GLY A 24 7.31 -40.50 13.57
N TYR A 25 8.24 -40.44 12.61
CA TYR A 25 8.87 -39.19 12.18
C TYR A 25 8.05 -38.59 11.03
N LEU A 26 7.39 -37.44 11.25
CA LEU A 26 6.76 -36.69 10.18
C LEU A 26 7.84 -35.88 9.43
N LEU A 27 8.00 -36.20 8.14
CA LEU A 27 8.85 -35.48 7.20
C LEU A 27 8.35 -34.04 6.99
N LEU A 28 9.22 -33.06 7.23
CA LEU A 28 9.13 -31.73 6.66
C LEU A 28 9.55 -31.78 5.19
N ALA A 29 8.59 -31.65 4.27
CA ALA A 29 8.89 -31.46 2.86
C ALA A 29 9.32 -30.01 2.63
N SER A 30 10.63 -29.81 2.42
CA SER A 30 11.23 -28.54 2.04
C SER A 30 10.77 -28.09 0.65
N GLY A 31 10.02 -27.00 0.59
CA GLY A 31 9.88 -26.19 -0.62
C GLY A 31 11.15 -25.39 -0.87
N ARG A 32 11.66 -25.49 -2.10
CA ARG A 32 12.89 -24.89 -2.60
C ARG A 32 12.85 -23.35 -2.48
N VAL A 33 13.66 -22.77 -1.61
CA VAL A 33 13.93 -21.32 -1.60
C VAL A 33 15.10 -21.07 -2.53
N GLU A 34 14.85 -20.32 -3.60
CA GLU A 34 15.88 -19.86 -4.52
C GLU A 34 16.76 -18.80 -3.85
N ASP A 35 18.05 -18.90 -4.17
CA ASP A 35 19.20 -18.27 -3.54
C ASP A 35 19.25 -16.75 -3.83
N PHE A 36 18.89 -15.91 -2.85
CA PHE A 36 19.15 -14.47 -2.91
C PHE A 36 20.45 -14.12 -2.16
N GLY A 37 21.51 -14.03 -2.96
CA GLY A 37 22.69 -13.16 -2.82
C GLY A 37 23.04 -12.59 -1.44
N ARG A 38 24.00 -13.24 -0.78
CA ARG A 38 24.85 -12.65 0.28
C ARG A 38 25.44 -11.30 -0.13
N LYS A 39 25.18 -10.24 0.65
CA LYS A 39 26.17 -9.19 0.90
C LYS A 39 26.24 -8.85 2.38
N ARG A 40 27.46 -8.98 2.92
CA ARG A 40 27.86 -8.71 4.30
C ARG A 40 27.63 -7.23 4.63
N PHE A 41 26.79 -6.94 5.60
CA PHE A 41 26.83 -5.66 6.32
C PHE A 41 27.77 -5.79 7.52
N ARG A 42 28.82 -4.95 7.53
CA ARG A 42 29.65 -4.70 8.71
C ARG A 42 28.84 -3.85 9.68
N GLN A 43 28.67 -4.32 10.92
CA GLN A 43 28.24 -3.51 12.05
C GLN A 43 29.24 -2.39 12.33
N PRO A 44 28.75 -1.25 12.83
CA PRO A 44 29.48 -0.52 13.85
C PRO A 44 28.57 -0.17 15.02
N THR A 45 28.79 -0.76 16.18
CA THR A 45 28.32 -0.17 17.44
C THR A 45 29.42 -0.31 18.49
N THR A 46 30.11 0.81 18.70
CA THR A 46 30.83 1.07 19.95
C THR A 46 29.85 1.68 20.93
N GLN A 47 29.78 1.08 22.12
CA GLN A 47 29.19 1.62 23.34
C GLN A 47 29.51 3.10 23.53
N LYS A 48 28.56 3.87 24.08
CA LYS A 48 28.89 4.82 25.15
C LYS A 48 27.69 5.20 26.01
N THR A 49 28.01 5.24 27.29
CA THR A 49 27.24 5.48 28.50
C THR A 49 26.89 6.96 28.72
N CYS A 50 25.87 7.18 29.54
CA CYS A 50 25.49 8.48 30.12
C CYS A 50 26.59 9.10 30.99
N HIS A 51 26.80 10.43 30.89
CA HIS A 51 26.99 11.33 32.03
C HIS A 51 26.89 12.82 31.65
N SER A 52 26.56 13.64 32.65
CA SER A 52 26.03 15.01 32.59
C SER A 52 27.07 16.16 32.50
N ASN A 53 26.55 17.34 32.14
CA ASN A 53 26.93 18.71 32.56
C ASN A 53 28.28 19.31 32.13
N ARG A 54 28.25 20.33 31.25
CA ARG A 54 28.40 21.79 31.56
C ARG A 54 28.70 22.59 30.27
N ALA A 55 28.13 23.80 30.20
CA ALA A 55 28.40 24.80 29.17
C ALA A 55 29.82 25.39 29.25
N MET A 56 30.44 25.64 28.10
CA MET A 56 31.37 26.75 27.80
C MET A 56 31.48 26.91 26.27
N GLY A 57 31.29 28.13 25.77
CA GLY A 57 31.43 28.46 24.35
C GLY A 57 32.86 28.82 23.93
N TYR A 58 33.12 28.83 22.62
CA TYR A 58 34.15 29.66 22.00
C TYR A 58 33.99 29.81 20.47
N ASP A 59 34.45 30.98 20.01
CA ASP A 59 34.51 31.64 18.70
C ASP A 59 35.30 30.92 17.58
N PRO A 60 34.91 31.08 16.29
CA PRO A 60 35.78 30.74 15.14
C PRO A 60 36.75 31.88 14.76
N PRO A 61 38.00 31.59 14.34
CA PRO A 61 38.97 32.63 14.02
C PRO A 61 38.83 33.20 12.61
N ALA A 62 39.10 34.50 12.54
CA ALA A 62 39.12 35.35 11.36
C ALA A 62 40.20 34.98 10.33
N VAL A 63 39.85 35.08 9.04
CA VAL A 63 40.83 35.27 7.96
C VAL A 63 40.44 36.47 7.10
N ARG A 64 41.46 37.28 6.84
CA ARG A 64 41.46 38.69 6.45
C ARG A 64 40.88 38.96 5.06
N ARG A 65 40.09 40.03 4.97
CA ARG A 65 39.68 40.69 3.71
C ARG A 65 40.90 41.30 3.01
N ARG A 66 41.07 40.99 1.73
CA ARG A 66 41.79 41.84 0.76
C ARG A 66 40.78 42.34 -0.28
N ILE A 67 40.74 43.66 -0.44
CA ILE A 67 39.92 44.40 -1.39
C ILE A 67 40.75 44.62 -2.66
N TYR A 68 40.16 44.36 -3.82
CA TYR A 68 40.53 45.00 -5.09
C TYR A 68 39.23 45.49 -5.78
N PRO A 69 39.19 46.71 -6.34
CA PRO A 69 37.99 47.29 -6.96
C PRO A 69 37.97 47.11 -8.50
N PHE A 70 36.82 47.48 -9.11
CA PHE A 70 36.52 47.60 -10.56
C PHE A 70 36.23 46.27 -11.29
N VAL A 71 35.24 46.08 -12.17
CA VAL A 71 34.21 46.92 -12.82
C VAL A 71 33.09 45.97 -13.30
N VAL A 72 31.83 46.40 -13.17
CA VAL A 72 30.66 45.73 -13.74
C VAL A 72 30.55 46.11 -15.22
N VAL A 73 30.63 45.13 -16.13
CA VAL A 73 30.10 45.25 -17.49
C VAL A 73 29.26 44.02 -17.81
N SER A 74 27.99 44.27 -18.13
CA SER A 74 26.94 43.32 -18.47
C SER A 74 27.28 42.49 -19.72
N ALA A 75 27.30 41.16 -19.59
CA ALA A 75 27.46 40.21 -20.69
C ALA A 75 26.23 39.28 -20.84
N ILE A 76 25.02 39.85 -20.83
CA ILE A 76 23.76 39.12 -21.10
C ILE A 76 23.08 39.63 -22.40
N GLY A 77 23.70 40.55 -23.14
CA GLY A 77 23.14 41.15 -24.36
C GLY A 77 23.61 40.59 -25.71
N LEU A 78 24.53 39.61 -25.76
CA LEU A 78 25.25 39.28 -27.01
C LEU A 78 25.33 37.77 -27.33
N VAL A 79 24.26 37.03 -27.07
CA VAL A 79 24.08 35.66 -27.61
C VAL A 79 22.77 35.53 -28.41
N ILE A 80 21.85 36.51 -28.32
CA ILE A 80 20.57 36.50 -29.04
C ILE A 80 20.63 37.31 -30.36
N LEU A 81 21.70 38.08 -30.62
CA LEU A 81 21.81 38.91 -31.83
C LEU A 81 22.72 38.36 -32.95
N THR A 82 23.38 37.21 -32.75
CA THR A 82 24.24 36.59 -33.79
C THR A 82 23.60 35.36 -34.47
N SER A 83 22.48 34.87 -33.96
CA SER A 83 21.72 33.75 -34.57
C SER A 83 20.69 34.22 -35.61
N THR A 84 20.35 35.51 -35.63
CA THR A 84 19.34 36.12 -36.53
C THR A 84 19.93 36.81 -37.76
N LEU A 85 21.26 36.76 -37.95
CA LEU A 85 21.94 37.41 -39.08
C LEU A 85 22.85 36.46 -39.88
N LEU A 86 22.53 35.15 -39.88
CA LEU A 86 23.16 34.16 -40.75
C LEU A 86 22.14 33.38 -41.62
N VAL A 87 21.02 34.03 -41.96
CA VAL A 87 19.97 33.46 -42.85
C VAL A 87 19.70 34.34 -44.09
N LEU A 88 20.46 35.43 -44.31
CA LEU A 88 20.22 36.36 -45.44
C LEU A 88 21.36 36.49 -46.45
N SER A 89 22.15 35.44 -46.68
CA SER A 89 23.11 35.43 -47.79
C SER A 89 23.36 34.03 -48.35
N ASN A 90 22.37 33.48 -49.06
CA ASN A 90 22.59 32.49 -50.11
C ASN A 90 21.36 32.39 -51.03
N PRO A 91 21.42 32.85 -52.30
CA PRO A 91 20.34 32.70 -53.25
C PRO A 91 20.58 31.45 -54.10
N SER A 92 20.20 30.27 -53.60
CA SER A 92 19.95 29.08 -54.44
C SER A 92 19.59 27.86 -53.57
N ALA A 93 18.30 27.62 -53.38
CA ALA A 93 17.66 26.29 -53.46
C ALA A 93 16.28 26.31 -52.78
N GLY A 94 15.23 26.23 -53.61
CA GLY A 94 14.17 25.24 -53.44
C GLY A 94 13.19 25.35 -52.27
N SER A 95 12.01 25.88 -52.60
CA SER A 95 10.69 25.45 -52.10
C SER A 95 10.30 25.74 -50.63
N LEU A 96 9.29 26.60 -50.53
CA LEU A 96 8.46 26.93 -49.39
C LEU A 96 8.06 25.69 -48.56
N ARG A 97 8.43 25.69 -47.28
CA ARG A 97 7.59 25.06 -46.23
C ARG A 97 7.22 26.13 -45.23
N SER A 98 5.97 26.56 -45.30
CA SER A 98 5.30 27.39 -44.32
C SER A 98 5.56 26.83 -42.91
N LEU A 99 6.21 27.63 -42.06
CA LEU A 99 6.17 27.44 -40.61
C LEU A 99 4.76 27.80 -40.16
N SER A 100 3.82 26.87 -40.34
CA SER A 100 2.60 26.88 -39.55
C SER A 100 3.03 26.62 -38.10
N LEU A 101 3.13 27.69 -37.31
CA LEU A 101 2.85 27.58 -35.87
C LEU A 101 1.45 26.98 -35.80
N GLY A 102 1.39 25.67 -35.65
CA GLY A 102 0.15 24.97 -35.39
C GLY A 102 -0.35 25.41 -34.02
N LEU A 103 -1.09 26.52 -33.96
CA LEU A 103 -2.23 26.58 -33.05
C LEU A 103 -3.12 25.42 -33.49
N ARG A 104 -2.88 24.24 -32.94
CA ARG A 104 -3.97 23.28 -32.79
C ARG A 104 -5.02 24.05 -32.01
N ALA A 105 -6.15 24.34 -32.65
CA ALA A 105 -7.35 24.64 -31.89
C ALA A 105 -7.48 23.48 -30.90
N ALA A 106 -7.21 23.77 -29.62
CA ALA A 106 -7.48 22.81 -28.57
C ALA A 106 -8.95 22.47 -28.75
N ALA A 107 -9.26 21.23 -29.14
CA ALA A 107 -10.60 20.73 -29.01
C ALA A 107 -10.99 21.05 -27.57
N SER A 108 -11.99 21.90 -27.38
CA SER A 108 -12.43 22.29 -26.05
C SER A 108 -12.81 21.01 -25.33
N SER A 109 -11.98 20.57 -24.39
CA SER A 109 -12.39 19.49 -23.49
C SER A 109 -13.74 19.91 -22.90
N PRO A 110 -14.72 18.99 -22.80
CA PRO A 110 -15.97 19.31 -22.12
C PRO A 110 -15.63 19.94 -20.76
N PRO A 111 -16.42 20.95 -20.30
CA PRO A 111 -16.14 21.60 -19.03
C PRO A 111 -16.02 20.52 -17.95
N ARG A 112 -14.88 20.53 -17.25
CA ARG A 112 -14.63 19.56 -16.19
C ARG A 112 -15.69 19.74 -15.12
N LEU A 113 -16.36 18.64 -14.77
CA LEU A 113 -17.32 18.62 -13.68
C LEU A 113 -16.62 19.10 -12.41
N ASP A 114 -17.28 19.96 -11.64
CA ASP A 114 -16.78 20.36 -10.33
C ASP A 114 -16.80 19.16 -9.38
N ASN A 115 -15.61 18.66 -9.06
CA ASN A 115 -15.44 17.47 -8.26
C ASN A 115 -15.72 17.73 -6.77
N GLN A 116 -15.94 18.96 -6.32
CA GLN A 116 -16.38 19.23 -4.94
C GLN A 116 -17.70 18.53 -4.59
N THR A 117 -18.58 18.34 -5.59
CA THR A 117 -19.87 17.65 -5.44
C THR A 117 -19.82 16.19 -5.91
N HIS A 118 -18.65 15.68 -6.28
CA HIS A 118 -18.41 14.32 -6.73
C HIS A 118 -17.10 13.77 -6.12
N LEU A 119 -16.91 13.94 -4.81
CA LEU A 119 -15.71 13.57 -4.05
C LEU A 119 -16.05 12.46 -3.05
N TYR A 120 -15.19 11.45 -2.95
CA TYR A 120 -15.44 10.25 -2.15
C TYR A 120 -14.17 9.73 -1.50
N VAL A 121 -14.32 9.21 -0.28
CA VAL A 121 -13.29 8.47 0.45
C VAL A 121 -13.55 6.97 0.29
N LEU A 122 -12.49 6.21 0.02
CA LEU A 122 -12.45 4.75 0.07
C LEU A 122 -11.85 4.30 1.41
N ASP A 123 -12.51 3.38 2.09
CA ASP A 123 -11.91 2.61 3.18
C ASP A 123 -11.31 1.28 2.67
N GLY A 124 -10.35 0.73 3.42
CA GLY A 124 -9.63 -0.49 3.08
C GLY A 124 -10.50 -1.75 3.03
N TRP A 125 -11.73 -1.69 3.56
CA TRP A 125 -12.71 -2.78 3.48
C TRP A 125 -13.60 -2.67 2.23
N GLY A 126 -13.41 -1.66 1.38
CA GLY A 126 -14.13 -1.47 0.12
C GLY A 126 -15.31 -0.50 0.19
N GLY A 127 -15.57 0.10 1.35
CA GLY A 127 -16.61 1.10 1.52
C GLY A 127 -16.27 2.42 0.82
N VAL A 128 -17.24 2.98 0.09
CA VAL A 128 -17.12 4.28 -0.61
C VAL A 128 -18.04 5.30 0.05
N HIS A 129 -17.47 6.38 0.59
CA HIS A 129 -18.14 7.34 1.45
C HIS A 129 -18.16 8.72 0.80
N PRO A 130 -19.33 9.34 0.57
CA PRO A 130 -19.41 10.67 -0.02
C PRO A 130 -18.77 11.75 0.87
N VAL A 131 -18.20 12.76 0.23
CA VAL A 131 -17.62 13.94 0.88
C VAL A 131 -18.42 15.19 0.50
N GLY A 132 -18.70 16.04 1.47
CA GLY A 132 -19.44 17.29 1.27
C GLY A 132 -20.84 17.04 0.73
N ALA A 133 -21.15 17.63 -0.42
CA ALA A 133 -22.47 17.54 -1.05
C ALA A 133 -22.60 16.38 -2.05
N SER A 134 -21.63 15.45 -2.08
CA SER A 134 -21.69 14.29 -2.96
C SER A 134 -22.84 13.35 -2.65
N ARG A 135 -23.46 12.84 -3.72
CA ARG A 135 -24.50 11.81 -3.61
C ARG A 135 -23.84 10.45 -3.36
N PRO A 136 -24.39 9.56 -2.53
CA PRO A 136 -23.81 8.22 -2.36
C PRO A 136 -23.69 7.46 -3.69
N LEU A 137 -22.58 6.75 -3.88
CA LEU A 137 -22.40 5.79 -4.97
C LEU A 137 -22.47 4.38 -4.42
N THR A 138 -23.15 3.49 -5.14
CA THR A 138 -23.15 2.05 -4.85
C THR A 138 -21.80 1.45 -5.24
N THR A 139 -21.32 0.48 -4.48
CA THR A 139 -20.07 -0.25 -4.78
C THR A 139 -20.33 -1.76 -4.69
N SER A 140 -19.68 -2.54 -5.53
CA SER A 140 -19.64 -4.01 -5.39
C SER A 140 -18.51 -4.49 -4.49
N ALA A 141 -17.57 -3.60 -4.15
CA ALA A 141 -16.40 -3.92 -3.33
C ALA A 141 -16.81 -4.19 -1.88
N SER A 142 -16.35 -5.31 -1.32
CA SER A 142 -16.61 -5.67 0.07
C SER A 142 -15.62 -6.71 0.55
N TRP A 143 -14.71 -6.29 1.43
CA TRP A 143 -13.81 -7.15 2.20
C TRP A 143 -13.98 -6.82 3.67
N PRO A 144 -15.04 -7.31 4.31
CA PRO A 144 -15.18 -7.15 5.74
C PRO A 144 -13.90 -7.64 6.40
N THR A 145 -13.37 -6.82 7.31
CA THR A 145 -12.27 -7.19 8.22
C THR A 145 -10.92 -7.42 7.54
N ARG A 146 -10.77 -7.02 6.27
CA ARG A 146 -9.52 -7.13 5.52
C ARG A 146 -9.21 -5.84 4.78
N ASP A 147 -8.05 -5.30 5.07
CA ASP A 147 -7.56 -4.07 4.45
C ASP A 147 -6.88 -4.35 3.10
N ILE A 148 -7.65 -4.28 2.03
CA ILE A 148 -7.16 -4.63 0.68
C ILE A 148 -7.69 -3.70 -0.42
N ALA A 149 -8.69 -2.87 -0.15
CA ALA A 149 -9.14 -1.87 -1.13
C ALA A 149 -8.17 -0.68 -1.16
N PHE A 150 -7.32 -0.60 -2.17
CA PHE A 150 -6.17 0.31 -2.17
C PHE A 150 -6.31 1.53 -3.07
N SER A 151 -7.25 1.56 -4.01
CA SER A 151 -7.40 2.73 -4.88
C SER A 151 -8.83 2.92 -5.34
N LEU A 152 -9.25 4.19 -5.46
CA LEU A 152 -10.51 4.60 -6.05
C LEU A 152 -10.23 5.60 -7.17
N ALA A 153 -10.87 5.41 -8.33
CA ALA A 153 -10.81 6.36 -9.43
C ALA A 153 -12.17 6.50 -10.11
N LEU A 154 -12.59 7.74 -10.38
CA LEU A 154 -13.91 8.04 -10.95
C LEU A 154 -13.80 8.53 -12.39
N PHE A 155 -14.83 8.23 -13.18
CA PHE A 155 -14.99 8.78 -14.51
C PHE A 155 -15.04 10.31 -14.49
N PRO A 156 -14.59 11.00 -15.56
CA PRO A 156 -14.69 12.45 -15.71
C PRO A 156 -16.08 13.05 -15.49
N ASP A 157 -17.14 12.28 -15.78
CA ASP A 157 -18.53 12.70 -15.61
C ASP A 157 -19.09 12.43 -14.19
N GLY A 158 -18.30 11.83 -13.29
CA GLY A 158 -18.70 11.51 -11.93
C GLY A 158 -19.78 10.42 -11.80
N SER A 159 -20.13 9.72 -12.89
CA SER A 159 -21.22 8.72 -12.90
C SER A 159 -20.89 7.41 -12.17
N GLY A 160 -19.62 7.20 -11.84
CA GLY A 160 -19.10 5.98 -11.24
C GLY A 160 -17.60 5.85 -11.46
N GLY A 161 -17.09 4.65 -11.30
CA GLY A 161 -15.68 4.33 -11.46
C GLY A 161 -15.36 2.96 -10.90
N TYR A 162 -14.15 2.79 -10.37
CA TYR A 162 -13.70 1.50 -9.85
C TYR A 162 -12.99 1.66 -8.51
N VAL A 163 -13.24 0.71 -7.62
CA VAL A 163 -12.33 0.37 -6.52
C VAL A 163 -11.37 -0.70 -7.03
N MET A 164 -10.10 -0.59 -6.69
CA MET A 164 -9.08 -1.59 -6.96
C MET A 164 -8.64 -2.26 -5.66
N ASP A 165 -8.62 -3.59 -5.66
CA ASP A 165 -8.03 -4.37 -4.57
C ASP A 165 -6.51 -4.52 -4.73
N GLY A 166 -5.82 -4.93 -3.65
CA GLY A 166 -4.37 -5.08 -3.62
C GLY A 166 -3.78 -6.15 -4.54
N TRP A 167 -4.61 -7.00 -5.14
CA TRP A 167 -4.18 -7.98 -6.13
C TRP A 167 -4.42 -7.50 -7.57
N GLY A 168 -5.05 -6.33 -7.75
CA GLY A 168 -5.34 -5.72 -9.03
C GLY A 168 -6.74 -6.00 -9.57
N GLY A 169 -7.62 -6.64 -8.79
CA GLY A 169 -9.02 -6.81 -9.15
C GLY A 169 -9.77 -5.47 -9.13
N LEU A 170 -10.69 -5.29 -10.09
CA LEU A 170 -11.47 -4.06 -10.26
C LEU A 170 -12.94 -4.29 -9.92
N HIS A 171 -13.47 -3.44 -9.05
CA HIS A 171 -14.80 -3.55 -8.47
C HIS A 171 -15.63 -2.32 -8.84
N PRO A 172 -16.74 -2.49 -9.59
CA PRO A 172 -17.56 -1.38 -10.03
C PRO A 172 -18.12 -0.49 -8.92
N VAL A 173 -18.08 0.82 -9.18
CA VAL A 173 -18.71 1.87 -8.38
C VAL A 173 -19.68 2.68 -9.26
N GLY A 174 -20.84 3.04 -8.72
CA GLY A 174 -21.87 3.80 -9.41
C GLY A 174 -22.38 3.06 -10.66
N SER A 175 -22.37 3.76 -11.80
CA SER A 175 -22.85 3.22 -13.08
C SER A 175 -21.79 2.45 -13.87
N ALA A 176 -20.61 2.18 -13.28
CA ALA A 176 -19.54 1.47 -13.98
C ALA A 176 -19.93 0.01 -14.29
N PRO A 177 -19.63 -0.50 -15.49
CA PRO A 177 -19.75 -1.92 -15.79
C PRO A 177 -18.54 -2.69 -15.23
N ALA A 178 -18.67 -4.00 -15.01
CA ALA A 178 -17.53 -4.85 -14.67
C ALA A 178 -16.48 -4.84 -15.80
N VAL A 179 -15.20 -4.68 -15.43
CA VAL A 179 -14.05 -4.75 -16.33
C VAL A 179 -12.92 -5.50 -15.63
N ASP A 180 -12.06 -6.12 -16.42
CA ASP A 180 -10.87 -6.82 -15.94
C ASP A 180 -9.64 -5.93 -16.14
N SER A 181 -8.72 -5.90 -15.18
CA SER A 181 -7.45 -5.18 -15.31
C SER A 181 -6.43 -5.92 -16.17
N HIS A 182 -6.68 -7.19 -16.49
CA HIS A 182 -5.79 -8.11 -17.21
C HIS A 182 -4.50 -8.44 -16.46
N VAL A 183 -4.40 -8.05 -15.19
CA VAL A 183 -3.27 -8.35 -14.31
C VAL A 183 -3.78 -8.74 -12.94
N TYR A 184 -3.18 -9.77 -12.36
CA TYR A 184 -3.59 -10.29 -11.07
C TYR A 184 -2.38 -10.86 -10.33
N TRP A 185 -2.16 -10.40 -9.09
CA TRP A 185 -1.03 -10.80 -8.25
C TRP A 185 -1.49 -11.41 -6.93
N PRO A 186 -2.02 -12.65 -6.94
CA PRO A 186 -2.51 -13.27 -5.71
C PRO A 186 -1.35 -13.47 -4.72
N GLY A 187 -1.53 -12.98 -3.49
CA GLY A 187 -0.55 -13.16 -2.41
C GLY A 187 0.65 -12.21 -2.46
N TRP A 188 0.67 -11.23 -3.37
CA TRP A 188 1.62 -10.12 -3.37
C TRP A 188 0.86 -8.81 -3.58
N ILE A 189 1.07 -7.82 -2.71
CA ILE A 189 0.50 -6.47 -2.89
C ILE A 189 1.24 -5.79 -4.03
N GLY A 190 0.80 -6.09 -5.25
CA GLY A 190 1.40 -5.64 -6.49
C GLY A 190 0.74 -4.41 -7.06
N ALA A 191 -0.56 -4.24 -6.83
CA ALA A 191 -1.31 -3.11 -7.35
C ALA A 191 -1.12 -1.88 -6.45
N ARG A 192 -0.93 -0.70 -7.06
CA ARG A 192 -0.69 0.57 -6.34
C ARG A 192 -1.81 1.58 -6.52
N GLU A 193 -2.18 1.84 -7.76
CA GLU A 193 -3.18 2.86 -8.07
C GLU A 193 -3.87 2.56 -9.39
N ILE A 194 -5.13 2.98 -9.50
CA ILE A 194 -5.80 3.11 -10.79
C ILE A 194 -6.10 4.57 -11.10
N VAL A 195 -6.08 4.92 -12.39
CA VAL A 195 -6.58 6.19 -12.89
C VAL A 195 -7.50 5.99 -14.08
N MET A 196 -8.51 6.84 -14.19
CA MET A 196 -9.41 6.85 -15.34
C MET A 196 -8.87 7.77 -16.44
N ALA A 197 -9.02 7.33 -17.69
CA ALA A 197 -8.64 8.14 -18.83
C ALA A 197 -9.57 9.36 -18.99
N PRO A 198 -9.08 10.50 -19.51
CA PRO A 198 -9.92 11.69 -19.75
C PRO A 198 -11.13 11.46 -20.68
N TRP A 199 -11.08 10.42 -21.53
CA TRP A 199 -12.18 10.03 -22.43
C TRP A 199 -13.06 8.91 -21.87
N SER A 200 -12.80 8.44 -20.65
CA SER A 200 -13.52 7.33 -20.04
C SER A 200 -14.94 7.72 -19.67
N SER A 201 -15.86 6.76 -19.72
CA SER A 201 -17.23 6.89 -19.22
C SER A 201 -17.78 5.53 -18.81
N SER A 202 -18.94 5.48 -18.17
CA SER A 202 -19.64 4.23 -17.88
C SER A 202 -19.99 3.42 -19.14
N LEU A 203 -20.22 4.08 -20.28
CA LEU A 203 -20.49 3.42 -21.57
C LEU A 203 -19.22 2.89 -22.24
N ASN A 204 -18.10 3.58 -22.05
CA ASN A 204 -16.81 3.24 -22.66
C ASN A 204 -15.73 3.40 -21.58
N PRO A 205 -15.60 2.45 -20.64
CA PRO A 205 -14.63 2.54 -19.57
C PRO A 205 -13.21 2.40 -20.16
N ALA A 206 -12.30 3.25 -19.71
CA ALA A 206 -10.89 3.21 -20.09
C ALA A 206 -10.05 3.73 -18.92
N GLY A 207 -9.05 2.96 -18.48
CA GLY A 207 -8.15 3.38 -17.42
C GLY A 207 -6.85 2.61 -17.41
N TYR A 208 -6.04 2.91 -16.39
CA TYR A 208 -4.71 2.34 -16.22
C TYR A 208 -4.51 1.93 -14.76
N LEU A 209 -3.94 0.75 -14.56
CA LEU A 209 -3.46 0.27 -13.27
C LEU A 209 -1.94 0.43 -13.22
N LEU A 210 -1.45 1.03 -12.15
CA LEU A 210 -0.04 1.12 -11.79
C LEU A 210 0.32 -0.02 -10.83
N ASP A 211 1.36 -0.80 -11.15
CA ASP A 211 1.94 -1.78 -10.24
C ASP A 211 3.10 -1.20 -9.41
N ALA A 212 3.52 -1.96 -8.40
CA ALA A 212 4.52 -1.55 -7.41
C ALA A 212 5.92 -1.31 -8.01
N ASP A 213 6.22 -1.92 -9.16
CA ASP A 213 7.50 -1.78 -9.86
C ASP A 213 7.42 -0.77 -11.00
N GLY A 214 6.32 -0.03 -11.14
CA GLY A 214 6.16 1.05 -12.11
C GLY A 214 5.56 0.62 -13.45
N GLY A 215 5.16 -0.66 -13.59
CA GLY A 215 4.42 -1.13 -14.75
C GLY A 215 3.03 -0.48 -14.82
N ILE A 216 2.63 -0.05 -16.02
CA ILE A 216 1.34 0.59 -16.28
C ILE A 216 0.53 -0.33 -17.20
N HIS A 217 -0.60 -0.82 -16.72
CA HIS A 217 -1.45 -1.81 -17.36
C HIS A 217 -2.77 -1.17 -17.80
N PRO A 218 -3.05 -1.06 -19.12
CA PRO A 218 -4.32 -0.53 -19.59
C PRO A 218 -5.45 -1.53 -19.32
N PHE A 219 -6.63 -1.01 -18.99
CA PHE A 219 -7.86 -1.79 -18.85
C PHE A 219 -9.04 -1.11 -19.56
N GLY A 220 -10.07 -1.90 -19.86
CA GLY A 220 -11.20 -1.45 -20.69
C GLY A 220 -10.74 -1.05 -22.10
N GLY A 221 -11.23 0.09 -22.60
CA GLY A 221 -10.87 0.66 -23.90
C GLY A 221 -9.60 1.51 -23.91
N ALA A 222 -8.77 1.45 -22.87
CA ALA A 222 -7.52 2.20 -22.81
C ALA A 222 -6.45 1.64 -23.77
N THR A 223 -5.66 2.51 -24.37
CA THR A 223 -4.54 2.12 -25.24
C THR A 223 -3.24 2.01 -24.44
N PRO A 224 -2.33 1.06 -24.78
CA PRO A 224 -1.07 0.92 -24.05
C PRO A 224 -0.21 2.19 -24.05
N VAL A 225 0.47 2.46 -22.94
CA VAL A 225 1.43 3.56 -22.81
C VAL A 225 2.83 3.11 -23.25
N THR A 226 3.72 4.07 -23.47
CA THR A 226 5.14 3.80 -23.80
C THR A 226 6.06 4.69 -22.97
N GLY A 227 7.29 4.24 -22.73
CA GLY A 227 8.35 5.06 -22.12
C GLY A 227 8.17 5.36 -20.63
N ASN A 228 7.43 4.55 -19.88
CA ASN A 228 7.34 4.66 -18.43
C ASN A 228 8.61 4.12 -17.73
N ALA A 229 8.91 4.69 -16.57
CA ALA A 229 9.97 4.19 -15.70
C ALA A 229 9.55 2.86 -15.06
N ILE A 230 10.51 1.93 -14.95
CA ILE A 230 10.34 0.63 -14.28
C ILE A 230 11.43 0.49 -13.21
N TRP A 231 11.02 0.13 -12.01
CA TRP A 231 11.87 -0.15 -10.85
C TRP A 231 11.73 -1.61 -10.44
N GLN A 232 12.31 -2.51 -11.23
CA GLN A 232 12.18 -3.94 -11.03
C GLN A 232 12.52 -4.37 -9.61
N SER A 233 11.58 -5.04 -8.95
CA SER A 233 11.68 -5.58 -7.59
C SER A 233 12.00 -4.52 -6.53
N LYS A 234 11.57 -3.27 -6.76
CA LYS A 234 11.76 -2.18 -5.79
C LYS A 234 10.49 -1.88 -5.02
N GLY A 235 9.32 -2.05 -5.63
CA GLY A 235 8.04 -1.77 -4.96
C GLY A 235 7.81 -0.29 -4.62
N ILE A 236 8.54 0.64 -5.27
CA ILE A 236 8.58 2.07 -4.93
C ILE A 236 7.66 2.95 -5.78
N ALA A 237 6.89 2.39 -6.72
CA ALA A 237 5.88 3.18 -7.40
C ALA A 237 4.78 3.58 -6.40
N ARG A 238 4.38 4.86 -6.42
CA ARG A 238 3.40 5.43 -5.49
C ARG A 238 2.17 5.97 -6.17
N ALA A 239 2.34 6.69 -7.27
CA ALA A 239 1.19 7.26 -7.96
C ALA A 239 1.37 7.40 -9.49
N LEU A 240 0.25 7.52 -10.19
CA LEU A 240 0.11 7.69 -11.64
C LEU A 240 -0.84 8.86 -11.90
N VAL A 241 -0.50 9.74 -12.84
CA VAL A 241 -1.41 10.81 -13.30
C VAL A 241 -1.32 10.98 -14.81
N LEU A 242 -2.47 11.08 -15.48
CA LEU A 242 -2.55 11.36 -16.91
C LEU A 242 -2.61 12.86 -17.18
N THR A 243 -2.06 13.29 -18.31
CA THR A 243 -2.24 14.68 -18.74
C THR A 243 -3.69 14.93 -19.18
N PRO A 244 -4.24 16.14 -18.94
CA PRO A 244 -5.61 16.47 -19.34
C PRO A 244 -5.88 16.40 -20.84
N ASP A 245 -4.84 16.52 -21.67
CA ASP A 245 -4.90 16.44 -23.14
C ASP A 245 -4.64 15.03 -23.69
N SER A 246 -4.51 14.03 -22.81
CA SER A 246 -4.39 12.64 -23.23
C SER A 246 -5.62 12.20 -24.03
N THR A 247 -5.38 11.49 -25.13
CA THR A 247 -6.40 10.92 -26.02
C THR A 247 -6.09 9.45 -26.28
N PRO A 248 -7.02 8.64 -26.83
CA PRO A 248 -6.72 7.26 -27.18
C PRO A 248 -5.54 7.10 -28.14
N GLN A 249 -5.26 8.11 -28.97
CA GLN A 249 -4.15 8.10 -29.93
C GLN A 249 -2.83 8.61 -29.34
N SER A 250 -2.87 9.30 -28.21
CA SER A 250 -1.71 9.95 -27.59
C SER A 250 -1.93 10.02 -26.08
N VAL A 251 -1.51 8.97 -25.39
CA VAL A 251 -1.59 8.87 -23.93
C VAL A 251 -0.29 9.34 -23.34
N SER A 252 -0.34 10.28 -22.39
CA SER A 252 0.86 10.79 -21.73
C SER A 252 0.57 11.14 -20.27
N GLY A 253 1.60 11.15 -19.44
CA GLY A 253 1.43 11.36 -18.01
C GLY A 253 2.72 11.23 -17.24
N TYR A 254 2.58 11.05 -15.93
CA TYR A 254 3.69 10.90 -14.99
C TYR A 254 3.43 9.78 -14.00
N THR A 255 4.49 9.06 -13.62
CA THR A 255 4.52 8.23 -12.42
C THR A 255 5.33 8.92 -11.33
N LEU A 256 4.98 8.65 -10.07
CA LEU A 256 5.68 9.11 -8.88
C LEU A 256 6.33 7.90 -8.19
N ASP A 257 7.61 8.03 -7.86
CA ASP A 257 8.30 7.09 -6.97
C ASP A 257 8.27 7.56 -5.50
N GLY A 258 8.57 6.63 -4.58
CA GLY A 258 8.61 6.86 -3.14
C GLY A 258 9.55 7.97 -2.67
N TYR A 259 10.58 8.29 -3.45
CA TYR A 259 11.59 9.30 -3.12
C TYR A 259 11.26 10.67 -3.71
N GLY A 260 10.11 10.81 -4.38
CA GLY A 260 9.64 12.07 -4.95
C GLY A 260 9.99 12.28 -6.43
N GLY A 261 10.64 11.30 -7.07
CA GLY A 261 10.90 11.36 -8.49
C GLY A 261 9.58 11.32 -9.29
N VAL A 262 9.39 12.30 -10.17
CA VAL A 262 8.24 12.39 -11.09
C VAL A 262 8.72 12.09 -12.51
N HIS A 263 8.25 10.97 -13.07
CA HIS A 263 8.79 10.37 -14.30
C HIS A 263 7.78 10.46 -15.43
N ALA A 264 8.13 11.20 -16.49
CA ALA A 264 7.28 11.37 -17.66
C ALA A 264 7.20 10.08 -18.49
N PHE A 265 6.03 9.80 -19.07
CA PHE A 265 5.83 8.75 -20.08
C PHE A 265 4.96 9.25 -21.24
N GLY A 266 4.91 8.48 -22.33
CA GLY A 266 3.98 8.73 -23.44
C GLY A 266 4.23 10.04 -24.19
N GLY A 267 5.47 10.55 -24.14
CA GLY A 267 5.83 11.85 -24.73
C GLY A 267 5.47 13.06 -23.88
N ALA A 268 5.07 12.87 -22.62
CA ALA A 268 4.90 13.95 -21.66
C ALA A 268 6.22 14.74 -21.49
N ARG A 269 6.12 16.05 -21.27
CA ARG A 269 7.30 16.91 -21.10
C ARG A 269 7.92 16.63 -19.72
N PRO A 270 9.26 16.53 -19.59
CA PRO A 270 9.89 16.40 -18.28
C PRO A 270 9.50 17.54 -17.33
N VAL A 271 9.29 17.20 -16.05
CA VAL A 271 9.07 18.21 -15.00
C VAL A 271 10.40 18.64 -14.40
N VAL A 272 10.42 19.84 -13.82
CA VAL A 272 11.59 20.40 -13.11
C VAL A 272 11.18 20.79 -11.70
N GLY A 273 12.13 20.75 -10.75
CA GLY A 273 11.89 21.24 -9.39
C GLY A 273 10.93 20.39 -8.55
N ALA A 274 10.73 19.11 -8.89
CA ALA A 274 10.06 18.17 -7.99
C ALA A 274 10.91 17.96 -6.72
N ALA A 275 10.23 17.91 -5.57
CA ALA A 275 10.87 17.59 -4.30
C ALA A 275 11.43 16.17 -4.32
N HIS A 276 12.54 15.96 -3.61
CA HIS A 276 13.19 14.66 -3.48
C HIS A 276 13.56 14.41 -2.02
N TRP A 277 13.37 13.19 -1.57
CA TRP A 277 13.63 12.75 -0.20
C TRP A 277 14.63 11.60 -0.15
N SER A 278 15.27 11.41 1.01
CA SER A 278 16.17 10.27 1.25
C SER A 278 15.42 8.95 1.45
N ASP A 279 14.16 9.05 1.85
CA ASP A 279 13.32 7.94 2.29
C ASP A 279 12.04 7.86 1.45
N ASP A 280 11.36 6.73 1.57
CA ASP A 280 10.12 6.44 0.84
C ASP A 280 8.90 7.12 1.48
N VAL A 281 8.72 8.39 1.15
CA VAL A 281 7.77 9.29 1.82
C VAL A 281 6.73 9.88 0.88
N ALA A 282 6.91 9.78 -0.43
CA ALA A 282 5.95 10.31 -1.39
C ALA A 282 4.65 9.49 -1.34
N ARG A 283 3.51 10.15 -1.49
CA ARG A 283 2.17 9.55 -1.37
C ARG A 283 1.26 9.82 -2.56
N GLY A 284 1.43 10.94 -3.26
CA GLY A 284 0.61 11.22 -4.43
C GLY A 284 1.15 12.34 -5.31
N VAL A 285 0.64 12.40 -6.54
CA VAL A 285 0.96 13.44 -7.52
C VAL A 285 -0.32 13.95 -8.19
N VAL A 286 -0.45 15.26 -8.35
CA VAL A 286 -1.53 15.87 -9.13
C VAL A 286 -1.00 16.90 -10.11
N LEU A 287 -1.64 16.99 -11.27
CA LEU A 287 -1.42 18.08 -12.23
C LEU A 287 -2.45 19.18 -11.99
N THR A 288 -2.03 20.43 -12.18
CA THR A 288 -2.94 21.59 -12.12
C THR A 288 -2.83 22.41 -13.39
N ASP A 289 -3.87 23.22 -13.65
CA ASP A 289 -3.85 24.09 -14.82
C ASP A 289 -2.74 25.13 -14.72
N GLY A 290 -1.93 25.17 -15.78
CA GLY A 290 -0.78 26.05 -15.91
C GLY A 290 -1.17 27.52 -16.00
N LEU A 291 -0.41 28.41 -15.34
CA LEU A 291 -0.41 29.81 -15.76
C LEU A 291 0.21 29.89 -17.17
N ASN A 292 -0.61 30.22 -18.17
CA ASN A 292 -0.23 30.41 -19.58
C ASN A 292 0.26 29.17 -20.35
N GLY A 293 0.09 27.94 -19.81
CA GLY A 293 0.38 26.69 -20.54
C GLY A 293 1.84 26.48 -20.98
N LEU A 294 2.77 27.30 -20.48
CA LEU A 294 4.19 27.27 -20.87
C LEU A 294 4.96 26.12 -20.19
N PHE A 295 4.58 25.77 -18.96
CA PHE A 295 5.22 24.72 -18.17
C PHE A 295 4.19 23.70 -17.69
N VAL A 296 4.60 22.44 -17.59
CA VAL A 296 3.89 21.45 -16.78
C VAL A 296 3.99 21.90 -15.33
N GLN A 297 2.91 21.76 -14.57
CA GLN A 297 2.92 22.10 -13.16
C GLN A 297 1.97 21.21 -12.37
N GLY A 298 2.26 21.08 -11.08
CA GLY A 298 1.52 20.22 -10.20
C GLY A 298 2.15 20.19 -8.82
N TYR A 299 1.69 19.23 -8.02
CA TYR A 299 2.13 19.04 -6.66
C TYR A 299 2.37 17.58 -6.36
N THR A 300 3.39 17.29 -5.54
CA THR A 300 3.55 16.00 -4.88
C THR A 300 3.17 16.11 -3.40
N LEU A 301 2.62 15.03 -2.86
CA LEU A 301 2.28 14.87 -1.45
C LEU A 301 3.33 13.99 -0.76
N ASP A 302 3.77 14.38 0.43
CA ASP A 302 4.51 13.51 1.34
C ASP A 302 3.60 12.93 2.45
N TYR A 303 4.08 11.88 3.11
CA TYR A 303 3.45 11.17 4.22
C TYR A 303 3.06 12.05 5.42
N SER A 304 3.77 13.15 5.66
CA SER A 304 3.49 14.12 6.73
C SER A 304 2.44 15.17 6.33
N GLY A 305 1.88 15.08 5.13
CA GLY A 305 0.89 16.03 4.60
C GLY A 305 1.52 17.24 3.92
N GLY A 306 2.84 17.27 3.72
CA GLY A 306 3.52 18.31 2.98
C GLY A 306 3.14 18.26 1.50
N ILE A 307 2.78 19.42 0.93
CA ILE A 307 2.47 19.59 -0.50
C ILE A 307 3.58 20.38 -1.16
N HIS A 308 4.23 19.77 -2.15
CA HIS A 308 5.45 20.28 -2.76
C HIS A 308 5.20 20.64 -4.23
N PRO A 309 5.30 21.92 -4.62
CA PRO A 309 5.08 22.33 -6.00
C PRO A 309 6.23 21.86 -6.89
N PHE A 310 5.91 21.52 -8.13
CA PHE A 310 6.90 21.33 -9.19
C PHE A 310 6.53 22.10 -10.46
N GLY A 311 7.52 22.27 -11.33
CA GLY A 311 7.38 22.99 -12.59
C GLY A 311 7.00 24.46 -12.37
N GLY A 312 5.89 24.89 -12.96
CA GLY A 312 5.35 26.25 -12.81
C GLY A 312 4.48 26.49 -11.57
N ALA A 313 4.26 25.47 -10.73
CA ALA A 313 3.36 25.56 -9.58
C ALA A 313 3.91 26.51 -8.52
N ARG A 314 3.00 27.21 -7.83
CA ARG A 314 3.33 28.10 -6.71
C ARG A 314 3.15 27.35 -5.40
N ALA A 315 3.88 27.76 -4.36
CA ALA A 315 3.59 27.24 -3.03
C ALA A 315 2.13 27.54 -2.63
N VAL A 316 1.50 26.58 -1.96
CA VAL A 316 0.12 26.65 -1.49
C VAL A 316 0.07 26.49 0.03
N GLN A 317 -1.03 26.93 0.64
CA GLN A 317 -1.29 26.65 2.05
C GLN A 317 -1.91 25.27 2.21
N ILE A 318 -1.61 24.60 3.31
CA ILE A 318 -2.19 23.31 3.70
C ILE A 318 -2.97 23.50 5.02
N SER A 319 -4.15 22.90 5.13
CA SER A 319 -4.97 23.01 6.34
C SER A 319 -4.59 22.00 7.43
N ALA A 320 -3.90 20.91 7.07
CA ALA A 320 -3.38 19.93 8.02
C ALA A 320 -1.97 19.47 7.65
N HIS A 321 -1.20 19.17 8.68
CA HIS A 321 0.19 18.72 8.60
C HIS A 321 0.52 17.90 9.85
N TRP A 322 1.17 16.76 9.67
CA TRP A 322 1.53 15.82 10.72
C TRP A 322 3.03 15.56 10.69
N PRO A 323 3.84 16.42 11.32
CA PRO A 323 5.30 16.31 11.27
C PRO A 323 5.76 14.92 11.70
N ASP A 324 6.58 14.28 10.87
CA ASP A 324 7.21 12.97 11.10
C ASP A 324 6.24 11.80 11.31
N GLN A 325 4.95 12.00 11.02
CA GLN A 325 3.94 10.96 11.05
C GLN A 325 3.56 10.61 9.62
N ASP A 326 3.61 9.32 9.29
CA ASP A 326 2.92 8.84 8.11
C ASP A 326 1.43 8.98 8.40
N MET A 327 0.74 9.88 7.73
CA MET A 327 -0.67 10.17 8.03
C MET A 327 -1.44 10.56 6.78
N ALA A 328 -0.82 11.29 5.86
CA ALA A 328 -1.42 11.60 4.57
C ALA A 328 -1.36 10.37 3.64
N ASP A 329 -2.47 10.07 2.97
CA ASP A 329 -2.59 8.92 2.07
C ASP A 329 -2.60 9.31 0.59
N SER A 330 -3.53 10.19 0.21
CA SER A 330 -3.72 10.59 -1.19
C SER A 330 -4.14 12.05 -1.29
N LEU A 331 -3.99 12.63 -2.47
CA LEU A 331 -4.46 13.99 -2.78
C LEU A 331 -5.20 14.02 -4.10
N VAL A 332 -6.15 14.95 -4.20
CA VAL A 332 -6.84 15.27 -5.46
C VAL A 332 -6.83 16.77 -5.68
N ALA A 333 -6.73 17.21 -6.93
CA ALA A 333 -6.89 18.61 -7.30
C ALA A 333 -8.38 18.97 -7.46
N TRP A 334 -8.76 20.17 -7.04
CA TRP A 334 -10.11 20.70 -7.24
C TRP A 334 -10.27 21.17 -8.70
N THR A 335 -11.17 20.53 -9.43
CA THR A 335 -11.35 20.77 -10.88
C THR A 335 -11.94 22.14 -11.21
N ALA A 336 -12.62 22.78 -10.26
CA ALA A 336 -13.16 24.13 -10.40
C ALA A 336 -12.33 25.20 -9.68
N ALA A 337 -11.08 24.89 -9.30
CA ALA A 337 -10.18 25.87 -8.71
C ALA A 337 -9.99 27.09 -9.63
N PRO A 338 -10.03 28.33 -9.10
CA PRO A 338 -9.85 29.52 -9.92
C PRO A 338 -8.49 29.53 -10.63
N ALA A 339 -8.47 30.01 -11.88
CA ALA A 339 -7.23 30.12 -12.65
C ALA A 339 -6.15 30.90 -11.87
N GLY A 340 -4.97 30.32 -11.72
CA GLY A 340 -3.86 30.91 -10.96
C GLY A 340 -3.96 30.79 -9.43
N SER A 341 -5.05 30.22 -8.91
CA SER A 341 -5.25 29.89 -7.49
C SER A 341 -5.63 28.41 -7.40
N PRO A 342 -4.66 27.48 -7.56
CA PRO A 342 -4.94 26.06 -7.47
C PRO A 342 -5.31 25.66 -6.03
N GLY A 343 -6.05 24.57 -5.91
CA GLY A 343 -6.41 23.98 -4.63
C GLY A 343 -6.86 22.54 -4.82
N GLY A 344 -7.11 21.86 -3.71
CA GLY A 344 -7.66 20.51 -3.70
C GLY A 344 -7.80 19.98 -2.28
N TRP A 345 -7.82 18.66 -2.15
CA TRP A 345 -7.94 18.00 -0.86
C TRP A 345 -6.89 16.89 -0.69
N VAL A 346 -6.48 16.69 0.56
CA VAL A 346 -5.65 15.57 1.03
C VAL A 346 -6.52 14.71 1.94
N LEU A 347 -6.43 13.40 1.78
CA LEU A 347 -7.00 12.42 2.68
C LEU A 347 -5.95 11.99 3.70
N ASP A 348 -6.34 11.93 4.97
CA ASP A 348 -5.56 11.23 5.98
C ASP A 348 -6.05 9.80 6.22
N ARG A 349 -5.21 9.01 6.89
CA ARG A 349 -5.45 7.59 7.19
C ARG A 349 -6.66 7.31 8.07
N HIS A 350 -7.14 8.32 8.81
CA HIS A 350 -8.35 8.23 9.63
C HIS A 350 -9.62 8.59 8.85
N GLY A 351 -9.49 9.02 7.59
CA GLY A 351 -10.61 9.35 6.72
C GLY A 351 -10.98 10.82 6.70
N ASP A 352 -10.30 11.69 7.45
CA ASP A 352 -10.54 13.12 7.39
C ASP A 352 -9.98 13.70 6.08
N VAL A 353 -10.68 14.74 5.57
CA VAL A 353 -10.37 15.37 4.27
C VAL A 353 -9.96 16.82 4.50
N HIS A 354 -8.73 17.16 4.13
CA HIS A 354 -8.08 18.42 4.45
C HIS A 354 -7.86 19.25 3.20
N ALA A 355 -8.37 20.48 3.18
CA ALA A 355 -8.20 21.38 2.04
C ALA A 355 -6.75 21.89 1.90
N TRP A 356 -6.32 22.12 0.68
CA TRP A 356 -5.10 22.85 0.35
C TRP A 356 -5.36 23.88 -0.76
N GLY A 357 -4.50 24.90 -0.79
CA GLY A 357 -4.61 26.00 -1.74
C GLY A 357 -5.95 26.73 -1.63
N SER A 358 -6.63 26.92 -2.75
CA SER A 358 -7.92 27.64 -2.81
C SER A 358 -9.15 26.78 -2.49
N ALA A 359 -8.98 25.48 -2.22
CA ALA A 359 -10.13 24.60 -2.08
C ALA A 359 -10.94 24.92 -0.83
N PRO A 360 -12.28 24.81 -0.90
CA PRO A 360 -13.13 24.95 0.27
C PRO A 360 -12.96 23.76 1.22
N ALA A 361 -13.17 23.99 2.51
CA ALA A 361 -13.27 22.89 3.48
C ALA A 361 -14.50 22.03 3.17
N VAL A 362 -14.35 20.72 3.27
CA VAL A 362 -15.40 19.72 3.06
C VAL A 362 -15.30 18.66 4.16
N ALA A 363 -16.40 17.98 4.45
CA ALA A 363 -16.44 16.94 5.47
C ALA A 363 -16.86 15.60 4.84
N PRO A 364 -16.14 14.49 5.11
CA PRO A 364 -16.57 13.16 4.70
C PRO A 364 -17.81 12.72 5.50
N SER A 365 -18.63 11.84 4.92
CA SER A 365 -19.78 11.27 5.63
C SER A 365 -19.40 10.25 6.70
N LYS A 366 -18.14 9.77 6.67
CA LYS A 366 -17.60 8.80 7.60
C LYS A 366 -16.11 9.03 7.81
N THR A 367 -15.69 8.89 9.06
CA THR A 367 -14.28 8.86 9.49
C THR A 367 -14.11 7.74 10.50
N TRP A 368 -12.86 7.36 10.76
CA TRP A 368 -12.47 6.32 11.70
C TRP A 368 -11.35 6.84 12.60
N PRO A 369 -11.66 7.67 13.60
CA PRO A 369 -10.66 8.17 14.53
C PRO A 369 -9.86 7.03 15.17
N GLY A 370 -8.53 7.09 15.05
CA GLY A 370 -7.60 6.10 15.60
C GLY A 370 -7.41 4.84 14.75
N TRP A 371 -8.13 4.69 13.64
CA TRP A 371 -7.95 3.58 12.71
C TRP A 371 -7.26 4.05 11.43
N ASP A 372 -6.12 3.44 11.11
CA ASP A 372 -5.50 3.59 9.81
C ASP A 372 -6.21 2.64 8.82
N ILE A 373 -7.21 3.17 8.11
CA ILE A 373 -8.11 2.39 7.24
C ILE A 373 -8.61 3.17 6.02
N ALA A 374 -8.49 4.49 5.97
CA ALA A 374 -8.76 5.22 4.73
C ALA A 374 -7.67 4.87 3.71
N ARG A 375 -8.02 4.67 2.43
CA ARG A 375 -7.06 4.20 1.42
C ARG A 375 -7.11 5.00 0.12
N GLY A 376 -8.17 5.74 -0.16
CA GLY A 376 -8.26 6.49 -1.41
C GLY A 376 -9.19 7.68 -1.35
N LEU A 377 -8.84 8.73 -2.08
CA LEU A 377 -9.66 9.91 -2.30
C LEU A 377 -9.84 10.09 -3.80
N ALA A 378 -11.09 10.14 -4.26
CA ALA A 378 -11.38 10.29 -5.68
C ALA A 378 -12.46 11.34 -5.92
N GLY A 379 -12.20 12.21 -6.88
CA GLY A 379 -13.14 13.17 -7.44
C GLY A 379 -13.51 12.78 -8.86
N ALA A 380 -14.58 13.34 -9.43
CA ALA A 380 -14.86 13.18 -10.87
C ALA A 380 -13.63 13.51 -11.72
N GLY A 381 -13.17 12.54 -12.52
CA GLY A 381 -11.98 12.66 -13.37
C GLY A 381 -10.63 12.60 -12.63
N SER A 382 -10.63 12.20 -11.37
CA SER A 382 -9.42 11.97 -10.59
C SER A 382 -9.54 10.67 -9.77
N GLY A 383 -8.42 10.23 -9.25
CA GLY A 383 -8.31 9.07 -8.37
C GLY A 383 -7.11 9.22 -7.47
N GLY A 384 -7.08 8.37 -6.47
CA GLY A 384 -6.04 8.34 -5.45
C GLY A 384 -6.11 7.00 -4.74
N GLY A 385 -4.95 6.46 -4.41
CA GLY A 385 -4.82 5.21 -3.68
C GLY A 385 -3.61 5.19 -2.77
N SER A 386 -3.66 4.33 -1.77
CA SER A 386 -2.56 3.99 -0.88
C SER A 386 -2.70 2.55 -0.44
N THR A 387 -1.62 1.99 0.10
CA THR A 387 -1.64 0.64 0.66
C THR A 387 -1.58 0.70 2.18
N GLU A 388 -2.02 -0.38 2.83
CA GLU A 388 -1.72 -0.59 4.25
C GLU A 388 -0.20 -0.60 4.49
N ARG A 389 0.19 -0.33 5.74
CA ARG A 389 1.60 -0.44 6.13
C ARG A 389 1.95 -1.88 6.48
N THR A 390 3.15 -2.30 6.11
CA THR A 390 3.68 -3.58 6.57
C THR A 390 3.96 -3.57 8.07
N ILE A 391 4.52 -2.47 8.60
CA ILE A 391 4.71 -2.28 10.04
C ILE A 391 3.72 -1.23 10.51
N LEU A 392 2.91 -1.61 11.50
CA LEU A 392 1.82 -0.79 11.99
C LEU A 392 2.29 0.11 13.13
N ASP A 393 1.71 1.30 13.21
CA ASP A 393 1.89 2.15 14.39
C ASP A 393 1.36 1.43 15.63
N ALA A 394 1.88 1.82 16.79
CA ALA A 394 1.47 1.23 18.05
C ALA A 394 -0.03 1.45 18.30
N GLN A 395 -0.81 0.36 18.36
CA GLN A 395 -2.26 0.41 18.53
C GLN A 395 -2.69 -0.51 19.69
N PRO A 396 -2.52 -0.10 20.96
CA PRO A 396 -3.02 -0.86 22.09
C PRO A 396 -4.54 -0.68 22.22
N ILE A 397 -5.31 -1.57 21.61
CA ILE A 397 -6.77 -1.64 21.78
C ILE A 397 -7.06 -2.63 22.90
N SER A 398 -7.97 -2.29 23.81
CA SER A 398 -8.33 -3.14 24.94
C SER A 398 -9.79 -2.95 25.33
N ASP A 399 -10.40 -4.00 25.82
CA ASP A 399 -11.77 -4.00 26.31
C ASP A 399 -11.93 -4.92 27.55
N GLY A 400 -13.16 -5.33 27.82
CA GLY A 400 -13.49 -6.25 28.90
C GLY A 400 -12.99 -7.68 28.67
N TRP A 401 -12.78 -8.10 27.42
CA TRP A 401 -12.25 -9.41 27.09
C TRP A 401 -10.72 -9.44 27.24
N GLY A 402 -10.00 -8.43 26.76
CA GLY A 402 -8.53 -8.48 26.78
C GLY A 402 -7.84 -7.26 26.17
N THR A 403 -6.58 -7.45 25.75
CA THR A 403 -5.82 -6.49 24.93
C THR A 403 -5.57 -7.16 23.59
N TYR A 404 -5.90 -6.47 22.50
CA TYR A 404 -5.60 -6.91 21.15
C TYR A 404 -4.14 -6.61 20.81
N TYR A 405 -3.44 -7.61 20.26
CA TYR A 405 -2.05 -7.50 19.86
C TYR A 405 -1.87 -7.94 18.41
N ASN A 406 -1.48 -7.01 17.55
CA ASN A 406 -1.09 -7.31 16.18
C ASN A 406 0.41 -7.60 16.09
N GLN A 407 0.82 -8.67 15.42
CA GLN A 407 2.21 -9.08 15.27
C GLN A 407 3.07 -8.06 14.50
N ARG A 408 2.42 -7.21 13.68
CA ARG A 408 3.05 -6.15 12.87
C ARG A 408 3.23 -4.83 13.62
N ASP A 409 2.78 -4.71 14.87
CA ASP A 409 2.94 -3.49 15.68
C ASP A 409 4.42 -3.16 15.92
N MET A 410 4.80 -1.92 15.60
CA MET A 410 6.19 -1.43 15.64
C MET A 410 6.92 -1.66 16.96
N ARG A 411 6.21 -1.81 18.08
CA ARG A 411 6.80 -2.03 19.41
C ARG A 411 7.54 -3.37 19.54
N TRP A 412 7.12 -4.38 18.78
CA TRP A 412 7.72 -5.73 18.82
C TRP A 412 7.93 -6.34 17.45
N ALA A 413 7.35 -5.78 16.39
CA ALA A 413 7.44 -6.30 15.02
C ALA A 413 8.85 -6.74 14.64
N SER A 414 9.86 -5.93 14.94
CA SER A 414 11.27 -6.17 14.58
C SER A 414 12.05 -7.05 15.58
N ALA A 415 11.45 -7.42 16.71
CA ALA A 415 12.10 -8.29 17.69
C ALA A 415 12.25 -9.71 17.14
N SER A 416 13.38 -10.36 17.42
CA SER A 416 13.60 -11.77 17.04
C SER A 416 12.72 -12.70 17.87
N VAL A 417 12.19 -13.76 17.22
CA VAL A 417 11.46 -14.82 17.91
C VAL A 417 12.44 -15.84 18.49
N GLY A 418 12.66 -15.76 19.81
CA GLY A 418 13.64 -16.60 20.50
C GLY A 418 15.03 -16.46 19.90
N ALA A 419 15.65 -17.60 19.58
CA ALA A 419 16.93 -17.64 18.88
C ALA A 419 16.81 -17.66 17.34
N ALA A 420 15.60 -17.55 16.79
CA ALA A 420 15.39 -17.60 15.35
C ALA A 420 15.87 -16.32 14.66
N THR A 421 16.19 -16.44 13.38
CA THR A 421 16.57 -15.29 12.54
C THR A 421 15.37 -14.46 12.06
N PHE A 422 14.14 -14.89 12.38
CA PHE A 422 12.92 -14.28 11.91
C PHE A 422 12.30 -13.35 12.98
N PRO A 423 11.82 -12.17 12.58
CA PRO A 423 11.19 -11.22 13.48
C PRO A 423 9.71 -11.55 13.75
N VAL A 424 9.14 -10.99 14.82
CA VAL A 424 7.74 -11.21 15.23
C VAL A 424 6.76 -10.91 14.10
N TRP A 425 6.95 -9.83 13.34
CA TRP A 425 6.01 -9.48 12.27
C TRP A 425 5.90 -10.59 11.21
N GLN A 426 6.96 -11.37 11.00
CA GLN A 426 7.02 -12.36 9.93
C GLN A 426 6.45 -13.73 10.34
N ILE A 427 6.61 -14.14 11.60
CA ILE A 427 6.26 -15.49 12.07
C ILE A 427 5.53 -15.53 13.43
N GLY A 428 5.02 -14.38 13.89
CA GLY A 428 4.57 -14.18 15.27
C GLY A 428 3.07 -14.34 15.51
N CYS A 429 2.31 -15.02 14.66
CA CYS A 429 0.85 -15.18 14.84
C CYS A 429 0.53 -15.87 16.17
N LEU A 430 0.98 -17.11 16.36
CA LEU A 430 0.69 -17.90 17.58
C LEU A 430 1.22 -17.26 18.87
N LEU A 431 2.38 -16.59 18.83
CA LEU A 431 2.90 -15.92 20.03
C LEU A 431 2.11 -14.64 20.35
N SER A 432 1.54 -13.98 19.34
CA SER A 432 0.68 -12.81 19.54
C SER A 432 -0.68 -13.23 20.07
N ASP A 433 -1.25 -14.32 19.53
CA ASP A 433 -2.44 -14.98 20.07
C ASP A 433 -2.25 -15.37 21.54
N LEU A 434 -1.13 -16.00 21.88
CA LEU A 434 -0.80 -16.35 23.26
C LEU A 434 -0.75 -15.09 24.14
N ALA A 435 -0.16 -13.99 23.68
CA ALA A 435 -0.16 -12.73 24.43
C ALA A 435 -1.59 -12.19 24.67
N MET A 436 -2.50 -12.31 23.69
CA MET A 436 -3.90 -11.92 23.84
C MET A 436 -4.60 -12.80 24.89
N VAL A 437 -4.36 -14.11 24.88
CA VAL A 437 -4.85 -15.05 25.91
C VAL A 437 -4.31 -14.70 27.31
N TYR A 438 -3.02 -14.41 27.45
CA TYR A 438 -2.47 -13.93 28.72
C TYR A 438 -3.16 -12.66 29.20
N SER A 439 -3.41 -11.70 28.30
CA SER A 439 -4.11 -10.47 28.63
C SER A 439 -5.57 -10.72 29.05
N HIS A 440 -6.26 -11.69 28.43
CA HIS A 440 -7.61 -12.09 28.81
C HIS A 440 -7.67 -12.55 30.27
N PHE A 441 -6.68 -13.34 30.70
CA PHE A 441 -6.56 -13.79 32.09
C PHE A 441 -5.92 -12.74 33.04
N GLY A 442 -5.78 -11.49 32.59
CA GLY A 442 -5.34 -10.37 33.42
C GLY A 442 -3.82 -10.12 33.43
N PHE A 443 -3.03 -10.92 32.73
CA PHE A 443 -1.57 -10.75 32.63
C PHE A 443 -1.17 -9.72 31.57
N ARG A 444 -1.66 -8.48 31.69
CA ARG A 444 -1.49 -7.42 30.68
C ARG A 444 -0.05 -6.97 30.42
N SER A 445 0.90 -7.34 31.28
CA SER A 445 2.33 -7.09 31.05
C SER A 445 2.96 -8.06 30.05
N VAL A 446 2.28 -9.17 29.72
CA VAL A 446 2.72 -10.12 28.70
C VAL A 446 2.27 -9.60 27.34
N THR A 447 3.25 -9.32 26.49
CA THR A 447 3.10 -8.80 25.13
C THR A 447 3.77 -9.74 24.13
N PRO A 448 3.52 -9.61 22.82
CA PRO A 448 4.24 -10.40 21.82
C PRO A 448 5.76 -10.26 21.96
N GLY A 449 6.26 -9.05 22.23
CA GLY A 449 7.69 -8.80 22.44
C GLY A 449 8.27 -9.52 23.67
N THR A 450 7.52 -9.58 24.79
CA THR A 450 8.01 -10.31 25.98
C THR A 450 8.00 -11.82 25.77
N ILE A 451 6.98 -12.35 25.06
CA ILE A 451 6.93 -13.78 24.71
C ILE A 451 8.08 -14.12 23.77
N ALA A 452 8.30 -13.33 22.72
CA ALA A 452 9.39 -13.52 21.76
C ALA A 452 10.78 -13.54 22.41
N ALA A 453 10.98 -12.87 23.54
CA ALA A 453 12.25 -12.88 24.26
C ALA A 453 12.57 -14.19 24.98
N HIS A 454 11.60 -15.10 25.17
CA HIS A 454 11.81 -16.40 25.81
C HIS A 454 12.45 -17.40 24.85
N THR A 455 13.78 -17.38 24.74
CA THR A 455 14.53 -18.26 23.82
C THR A 455 14.25 -19.74 24.04
N GLU A 456 13.95 -20.15 25.26
CA GLU A 456 13.65 -21.52 25.67
C GLU A 456 12.23 -21.98 25.28
N TRP A 457 11.38 -21.07 24.79
CA TRP A 457 10.02 -21.38 24.33
C TRP A 457 9.96 -21.73 22.85
N PHE A 458 11.04 -21.55 22.10
CA PHE A 458 11.06 -21.74 20.65
C PHE A 458 12.16 -22.69 20.21
N ASN A 459 11.91 -23.40 19.11
CA ASN A 459 12.98 -24.10 18.40
C ASN A 459 13.80 -23.13 17.53
N GLY A 460 14.84 -23.64 16.86
CA GLY A 460 15.73 -22.83 16.01
C GLY A 460 15.06 -22.13 14.81
N ASN A 461 13.83 -22.54 14.45
CA ASN A 461 13.04 -21.93 13.38
C ASN A 461 11.98 -20.94 13.90
N GLY A 462 11.89 -20.75 15.23
CA GLY A 462 10.92 -19.86 15.85
C GLY A 462 9.55 -20.50 16.10
N ALA A 463 9.40 -21.82 15.91
CA ALA A 463 8.16 -22.50 16.29
C ALA A 463 8.08 -22.66 17.80
N ILE A 464 6.93 -22.35 18.39
CA ILE A 464 6.72 -22.41 19.84
C ILE A 464 6.60 -23.87 20.31
N PHE A 465 7.14 -24.19 21.49
CA PHE A 465 6.96 -25.49 22.12
C PHE A 465 5.66 -25.56 22.91
N ASN A 466 5.02 -26.74 22.95
CA ASN A 466 3.80 -26.96 23.75
C ASN A 466 4.00 -26.65 25.24
N SER A 467 5.23 -26.76 25.76
CA SER A 467 5.56 -26.39 27.14
C SER A 467 5.37 -24.90 27.44
N ALA A 468 5.46 -24.04 26.43
CA ALA A 468 5.29 -22.59 26.53
C ALA A 468 3.82 -22.15 26.49
N LEU A 469 2.91 -23.00 26.00
CA LEU A 469 1.47 -22.72 25.90
C LEU A 469 0.75 -22.82 27.25
N LYS A 470 1.46 -22.76 28.38
CA LYS A 470 0.88 -22.87 29.73
C LYS A 470 0.66 -21.48 30.31
N VAL A 471 -0.60 -21.13 30.58
CA VAL A 471 -0.95 -19.89 31.27
C VAL A 471 -1.09 -20.15 32.78
N PRO A 472 -0.48 -19.33 33.66
CA PRO A 472 -0.55 -19.54 35.10
C PRO A 472 -2.00 -19.62 35.61
N GLY A 473 -2.30 -20.67 36.38
CA GLY A 473 -3.63 -20.89 36.96
C GLY A 473 -4.67 -21.53 36.03
N HIS A 474 -4.31 -21.84 34.79
CA HIS A 474 -5.23 -22.33 33.76
C HIS A 474 -4.71 -23.64 33.14
N THR A 475 -5.61 -24.44 32.61
CA THR A 475 -5.30 -25.71 31.94
C THR A 475 -5.33 -25.53 30.43
N THR A 476 -4.24 -25.90 29.76
CA THR A 476 -4.17 -25.88 28.30
C THR A 476 -4.51 -27.24 27.72
N VAL A 477 -5.45 -27.27 26.77
CA VAL A 477 -5.85 -28.48 26.03
C VAL A 477 -5.58 -28.24 24.55
N ILE A 478 -4.73 -29.07 23.96
CA ILE A 478 -4.37 -29.01 22.54
C ILE A 478 -5.02 -30.20 21.83
N VAL A 479 -5.75 -29.92 20.75
CA VAL A 479 -6.45 -30.93 19.95
C VAL A 479 -6.05 -30.78 18.49
N GLU A 480 -5.44 -31.81 17.93
CA GLU A 480 -5.22 -31.94 16.48
C GLU A 480 -6.52 -32.38 15.80
N ASN A 481 -6.79 -31.81 14.61
CA ASN A 481 -8.00 -32.05 13.82
C ASN A 481 -9.30 -31.96 14.66
N PRO A 482 -9.52 -30.83 15.35
CA PRO A 482 -10.64 -30.69 16.27
C PRO A 482 -11.99 -30.76 15.55
N ASP A 483 -12.98 -31.36 16.22
CA ASP A 483 -14.38 -31.22 15.80
C ASP A 483 -14.87 -29.79 16.05
N LEU A 484 -15.62 -29.22 15.11
CA LEU A 484 -16.18 -27.88 15.24
C LEU A 484 -17.09 -27.78 16.48
N ALA A 485 -17.84 -28.84 16.80
CA ALA A 485 -18.69 -28.87 17.99
C ALA A 485 -17.87 -28.79 19.29
N TRP A 486 -16.65 -29.36 19.30
CA TRP A 486 -15.75 -29.23 20.44
C TRP A 486 -15.27 -27.79 20.60
N ILE A 487 -14.85 -27.13 19.51
CA ILE A 487 -14.44 -25.71 19.53
C ILE A 487 -15.60 -24.84 20.05
N GLN A 488 -16.80 -25.03 19.50
CA GLN A 488 -18.01 -24.31 19.92
C GLN A 488 -18.29 -24.51 21.42
N ALA A 489 -18.15 -25.72 21.94
CA ALA A 489 -18.37 -25.99 23.36
C ALA A 489 -17.35 -25.26 24.26
N GLN A 490 -16.07 -25.19 23.86
CA GLN A 490 -15.05 -24.44 24.61
C GLN A 490 -15.33 -22.94 24.60
N VAL A 491 -15.58 -22.38 23.41
CA VAL A 491 -15.86 -20.94 23.28
C VAL A 491 -17.17 -20.56 23.99
N ALA A 492 -18.20 -21.41 23.94
CA ALA A 492 -19.47 -21.20 24.66
C ALA A 492 -19.30 -21.21 26.18
N ALA A 493 -18.31 -21.94 26.71
CA ALA A 493 -17.96 -21.94 28.13
C ALA A 493 -17.18 -20.69 28.56
N GLY A 494 -16.84 -19.80 27.61
CA GLY A 494 -16.04 -18.59 27.85
C GLY A 494 -14.54 -18.83 27.83
N HIS A 495 -14.07 -20.01 27.39
CA HIS A 495 -12.65 -20.29 27.25
C HIS A 495 -12.12 -19.61 25.97
N PRO A 496 -10.99 -18.88 26.03
CA PRO A 496 -10.31 -18.46 24.81
C PRO A 496 -9.78 -19.69 24.08
N VAL A 497 -9.95 -19.72 22.76
CA VAL A 497 -9.48 -20.82 21.90
C VAL A 497 -8.64 -20.27 20.77
N VAL A 498 -7.38 -20.67 20.67
CA VAL A 498 -6.52 -20.34 19.52
C VAL A 498 -6.65 -21.46 18.49
N VAL A 499 -6.89 -21.13 17.22
CA VAL A 499 -7.01 -22.10 16.13
C VAL A 499 -5.93 -21.92 15.08
N GLY A 500 -5.29 -23.02 14.69
CA GLY A 500 -4.29 -23.07 13.62
C GLY A 500 -4.90 -23.55 12.31
N MET A 501 -4.60 -22.84 11.21
CA MET A 501 -5.13 -23.10 9.88
C MET A 501 -4.01 -23.15 8.84
N ASN A 502 -4.16 -24.05 7.86
CA ASN A 502 -3.26 -24.09 6.71
C ASN A 502 -3.72 -23.06 5.67
N LEU A 503 -2.83 -22.19 5.20
CA LEU A 503 -3.12 -21.26 4.12
C LEU A 503 -2.90 -21.94 2.75
N PRO A 504 -3.67 -21.60 1.68
CA PRO A 504 -3.44 -22.07 0.31
C PRO A 504 -2.02 -21.84 -0.22
N THR A 505 -1.29 -20.89 0.36
CA THR A 505 0.12 -20.61 0.06
C THR A 505 1.09 -21.65 0.64
N GLY A 506 0.59 -22.62 1.44
CA GLY A 506 1.40 -23.64 2.11
C GLY A 506 2.00 -23.20 3.45
N SER A 507 1.62 -22.03 3.96
CA SER A 507 2.01 -21.53 5.29
C SER A 507 0.91 -21.80 6.32
N THR A 508 1.15 -21.50 7.60
CA THR A 508 0.15 -21.59 8.67
C THR A 508 -0.19 -20.21 9.22
N HIS A 509 -1.41 -20.06 9.73
CA HIS A 509 -1.87 -18.88 10.44
C HIS A 509 -2.63 -19.27 11.69
N PHE A 510 -2.51 -18.46 12.73
CA PHE A 510 -3.22 -18.65 14.00
C PHE A 510 -4.05 -17.41 14.29
N VAL A 511 -5.22 -17.64 14.90
CA VAL A 511 -6.13 -16.58 15.37
C VAL A 511 -6.76 -17.00 16.69
N THR A 512 -7.20 -16.03 17.48
CA THR A 512 -7.85 -16.26 18.77
C THR A 512 -9.35 -16.09 18.67
N LEU A 513 -10.11 -17.15 18.98
CA LEU A 513 -11.56 -17.10 19.11
C LEU A 513 -11.93 -16.60 20.50
N THR A 514 -12.71 -15.52 20.54
CA THR A 514 -13.00 -14.75 21.76
C THR A 514 -14.43 -14.94 22.26
N GLY A 515 -15.33 -15.44 21.42
CA GLY A 515 -16.72 -15.70 21.76
C GLY A 515 -17.52 -16.30 20.60
N LEU A 516 -18.76 -16.74 20.88
CA LEU A 516 -19.68 -17.14 19.81
C LEU A 516 -20.23 -15.91 19.09
N ASN A 517 -20.26 -15.95 17.77
CA ASN A 517 -20.94 -14.97 16.92
C ASN A 517 -22.17 -15.65 16.29
N GLY A 518 -23.30 -15.63 17.01
CA GLY A 518 -24.48 -16.38 16.61
C GLY A 518 -24.29 -17.89 16.72
N ALA A 519 -25.04 -18.66 15.91
CA ALA A 519 -25.12 -20.12 16.04
C ALA A 519 -24.03 -20.88 15.26
N SER A 520 -23.37 -20.23 14.31
CA SER A 520 -22.49 -20.89 13.33
C SER A 520 -21.15 -20.19 13.13
N ASP A 521 -20.81 -19.20 13.95
CA ASP A 521 -19.62 -18.39 13.77
C ASP A 521 -18.99 -17.98 15.11
N PHE A 522 -17.81 -17.36 15.05
CA PHE A 522 -17.05 -16.90 16.20
C PHE A 522 -16.65 -15.43 16.06
N TRP A 523 -16.53 -14.74 17.20
CA TRP A 523 -15.73 -13.52 17.29
C TRP A 523 -14.26 -13.89 17.36
N THR A 524 -13.43 -13.16 16.63
CA THR A 524 -12.02 -13.48 16.41
C THR A 524 -11.16 -12.25 16.58
N ASP A 525 -10.01 -12.45 17.21
CA ASP A 525 -8.90 -11.52 17.20
C ASP A 525 -7.82 -12.09 16.27
N ASP A 526 -7.54 -11.42 15.15
CA ASP A 526 -6.51 -11.86 14.19
C ASP A 526 -5.21 -11.07 14.40
N PRO A 527 -4.08 -11.73 14.69
CA PRO A 527 -2.82 -11.04 14.96
C PRO A 527 -2.14 -10.45 13.70
N TRP A 528 -2.61 -10.76 12.49
CA TRP A 528 -2.06 -10.25 11.24
C TRP A 528 -2.84 -9.04 10.70
N GLU A 529 -4.15 -9.18 10.50
CA GLU A 529 -4.96 -8.13 9.87
C GLU A 529 -5.05 -6.88 10.75
N GLN A 530 -4.95 -5.69 10.15
CA GLN A 530 -5.08 -4.44 10.88
C GLN A 530 -6.54 -4.22 11.30
N ASN A 531 -6.75 -3.67 12.50
CA ASN A 531 -8.10 -3.42 13.05
C ASN A 531 -8.97 -4.69 13.20
N ALA A 532 -8.36 -5.85 13.44
CA ALA A 532 -9.03 -7.15 13.48
C ALA A 532 -9.29 -7.67 14.92
N MET A 533 -9.73 -6.79 15.82
CA MET A 533 -10.21 -7.16 17.16
C MET A 533 -11.73 -7.42 17.10
N HIS A 534 -12.18 -8.55 17.64
CA HIS A 534 -13.58 -8.98 17.67
C HIS A 534 -14.27 -8.90 16.30
N VAL A 535 -13.59 -9.40 15.28
CA VAL A 535 -14.12 -9.52 13.92
C VAL A 535 -14.76 -10.90 13.70
N THR A 536 -15.62 -11.01 12.68
CA THR A 536 -16.28 -12.29 12.38
C THR A 536 -15.28 -13.30 11.86
N PHE A 537 -15.34 -14.53 12.38
CA PHE A 537 -14.49 -15.61 11.89
C PHE A 537 -14.90 -15.93 10.45
N SER A 538 -16.18 -16.06 10.13
CA SER A 538 -16.65 -16.13 8.75
C SER A 538 -16.50 -14.76 8.07
N GLY A 539 -15.65 -14.65 7.05
CA GLY A 539 -15.29 -13.41 6.37
C GLY A 539 -14.37 -13.66 5.17
N ASP A 540 -13.99 -12.62 4.43
CA ASP A 540 -13.15 -12.73 3.22
C ASP A 540 -11.65 -12.88 3.54
N TRP A 541 -11.38 -13.85 4.41
CA TRP A 541 -10.07 -14.39 4.71
C TRP A 541 -9.74 -15.38 3.60
N VAL A 542 -9.39 -14.88 2.40
CA VAL A 542 -9.18 -15.61 1.10
C VAL A 542 -8.26 -16.85 1.18
N THR A 543 -7.80 -17.22 2.37
CA THR A 543 -6.78 -18.21 2.62
C THR A 543 -7.08 -19.16 3.79
N ARG A 544 -8.30 -19.29 4.32
CA ARG A 544 -8.52 -20.36 5.32
C ARG A 544 -8.63 -21.73 4.67
N GLY A 545 -7.56 -22.51 4.77
CA GLY A 545 -7.67 -23.97 4.74
C GLY A 545 -8.27 -24.50 6.04
N PRO A 546 -8.45 -25.82 6.14
CA PRO A 546 -9.08 -26.44 7.29
C PRO A 546 -8.32 -26.11 8.58
N ILE A 547 -9.06 -25.89 9.66
CA ILE A 547 -8.51 -25.86 11.02
C ILE A 547 -7.86 -27.23 11.25
N TYR A 548 -6.56 -27.23 11.52
CA TYR A 548 -5.80 -28.46 11.77
C TYR A 548 -5.49 -28.63 13.27
N GLU A 549 -5.60 -27.56 14.05
CA GLU A 549 -5.27 -27.55 15.48
C GLU A 549 -6.14 -26.52 16.22
N ALA A 550 -6.55 -26.85 17.44
CA ALA A 550 -7.14 -25.90 18.37
C ALA A 550 -6.53 -26.04 19.77
N ILE A 551 -6.34 -24.91 20.43
CA ILE A 551 -5.73 -24.79 21.76
C ILE A 551 -6.73 -24.05 22.64
N ALA A 552 -7.36 -24.75 23.59
CA ALA A 552 -8.28 -24.16 24.56
C ALA A 552 -7.57 -23.92 25.89
N PHE A 553 -7.87 -22.80 26.54
CA PHE A 553 -7.34 -22.45 27.86
C PHE A 553 -8.49 -22.35 28.86
N ILE A 554 -8.50 -23.26 29.85
CA ILE A 554 -9.61 -23.56 30.77
C ILE A 554 -9.30 -23.09 32.19
#